data_AF-N1R0P6-F1
#
_entry.id   AF-N1R0P6-F1
#
_cell.length_a   1.000
_cell.length_b   1.000
_cell.length_c   1.000
_cell.angle_alpha   90.00
_cell.angle_beta   90.00
_cell.angle_gamma   90.00
#
_symmetry.space_group_name_H-M   'P 1'
#
loop_
_entity.id
_entity.type
_entity.pdbx_description
1 polymer ?
#
loop_
_entity_poly.entity_id
_entity_poly.type
_entity_poly.pdbx_seq_one_letter_code
_entity_poly.pdbx_strand_id
1 'polypeptide(L)'
;MALVVWDPMTGCRREMNLPDVVYNNYGAAVLCAATGCDHRACHAAPFQVVFVGLNLTEEGECVAHAWLSLPETSDWSKPCLGLHLAADAFIEPMPPVLVKEALHFMLEYDDDDSVAILKYDLSSNSLSLIDAPIMGSDVAGATMLMAMTDGSLGYALVVGLMLYLWSRQMDSSRVAPWGPCTNINLGKLLPIQNHKKRLRLVGSGEASDIVFVTTDLGIYEINVKSQQWKSLWKREKFCALIPFMSFYNPQERAILSQTAHSQGMVK
;
A
#
# COMPACT_ATOMS: atom_id res chain seq x y z
N MET A 1 -21.76 3.69 10.59
CA MET A 1 -20.77 2.98 9.75
C MET A 1 -19.49 2.88 10.56
N ALA A 2 -18.80 1.74 10.59
CA ALA A 2 -17.66 1.50 11.49
C ALA A 2 -16.46 0.98 10.68
N LEU A 3 -15.24 1.26 11.16
CA LEU A 3 -14.01 0.70 10.61
C LEU A 3 -13.65 -0.55 11.41
N VAL A 4 -13.22 -1.62 10.73
CA VAL A 4 -12.82 -2.86 11.39
C VAL A 4 -11.40 -3.22 10.99
N VAL A 5 -10.51 -3.26 11.97
CA VAL A 5 -9.18 -3.86 11.80
C VAL A 5 -9.32 -5.35 12.08
N TRP A 6 -8.97 -6.17 11.09
CA TRP A 6 -9.10 -7.62 11.15
C TRP A 6 -7.73 -8.27 10.99
N ASP A 7 -7.36 -9.13 11.94
CA ASP A 7 -6.25 -10.05 11.82
C ASP A 7 -6.77 -11.37 11.22
N PRO A 8 -6.44 -11.70 9.96
CA PRO A 8 -6.91 -12.93 9.33
C PRO A 8 -6.24 -14.19 9.87
N MET A 9 -5.09 -14.08 10.54
CA MET A 9 -4.36 -15.23 11.09
C MET A 9 -4.97 -15.71 12.40
N THR A 10 -5.38 -14.77 13.26
CA THR A 10 -6.00 -15.09 14.56
C THR A 10 -7.52 -15.02 14.53
N GLY A 11 -8.10 -14.36 13.52
CA GLY A 11 -9.52 -14.03 13.46
C GLY A 11 -9.91 -12.83 14.35
N CYS A 12 -8.97 -12.23 15.07
CA CYS A 12 -9.24 -11.09 15.96
C CYS A 12 -9.76 -9.89 15.16
N ARG A 13 -10.76 -9.20 15.71
CA ARG A 13 -11.34 -8.00 15.12
C ARG A 13 -11.36 -6.89 16.16
N ARG A 14 -11.02 -5.68 15.73
CA ARG A 14 -11.20 -4.46 16.51
C ARG A 14 -12.05 -3.50 15.71
N GLU A 15 -13.21 -3.16 16.27
CA GLU A 15 -14.09 -2.14 15.71
C GLU A 15 -13.65 -0.76 16.20
N MET A 16 -13.74 0.22 15.32
CA MET A 16 -13.40 1.61 15.57
C MET A 16 -14.51 2.48 14.99
N ASN A 17 -14.85 3.55 15.70
CA ASN A 17 -15.73 4.57 15.15
C ASN A 17 -15.02 5.24 13.98
N LEU A 18 -15.76 5.66 12.95
CA LEU A 18 -15.21 6.56 11.95
C LEU A 18 -14.96 7.93 12.60
N PRO A 19 -14.00 8.74 12.11
CA PRO A 19 -13.92 10.12 12.54
C PRO A 19 -15.23 10.86 12.20
N ASP A 20 -15.59 11.89 12.97
CA ASP A 20 -16.93 12.52 13.02
C ASP A 20 -17.41 13.27 11.75
N VAL A 21 -16.83 13.01 10.57
CA VAL A 21 -17.17 13.68 9.30
C VAL A 21 -17.66 12.66 8.28
N VAL A 22 -18.61 13.06 7.42
CA VAL A 22 -19.05 12.24 6.29
C VAL A 22 -18.06 12.41 5.15
N TYR A 23 -17.51 11.30 4.66
CA TYR A 23 -16.54 11.30 3.56
C TYR A 23 -17.12 10.62 2.34
N ASN A 24 -16.90 11.20 1.17
CA ASN A 24 -17.34 10.61 -0.11
C ASN A 24 -16.39 9.51 -0.57
N ASN A 25 -15.11 9.66 -0.24
CA ASN A 25 -14.04 8.75 -0.59
C ASN A 25 -12.99 8.76 0.54
N TYR A 26 -12.35 7.62 0.78
CA TYR A 26 -11.36 7.48 1.85
C TYR A 26 -10.33 6.39 1.54
N GLY A 27 -9.16 6.52 2.17
CA GLY A 27 -8.12 5.50 2.25
C GLY A 27 -7.75 5.24 3.70
N ALA A 28 -7.27 4.03 4.01
CA ALA A 28 -6.81 3.70 5.34
C ALA A 28 -5.58 2.78 5.31
N ALA A 29 -4.75 2.86 6.34
CA ALA A 29 -3.61 2.00 6.55
C ALA A 29 -3.53 1.58 8.03
N VAL A 30 -3.07 0.35 8.27
CA VAL A 30 -2.77 -0.14 9.63
C VAL A 30 -1.25 -0.18 9.78
N LEU A 31 -0.75 0.49 10.80
CA LEU A 31 0.67 0.61 11.12
C LEU A 31 0.95 -0.09 12.44
N CYS A 32 2.06 -0.81 12.54
CA CYS A 32 2.53 -1.31 13.82
C CYS A 32 3.14 -0.16 14.64
N ALA A 33 2.74 -0.06 15.91
CA ALA A 33 3.16 0.99 16.84
C ALA A 33 4.24 0.52 17.82
N ALA A 34 4.73 -0.71 17.71
CA ALA A 34 5.78 -1.22 18.59
C ALA A 34 7.13 -0.60 18.27
N THR A 35 7.75 0.01 19.28
CA THR A 35 9.08 0.61 19.18
C THR A 35 10.15 -0.45 18.88
N GLY A 36 11.01 -0.20 17.89
CA GLY A 36 12.09 -1.13 17.52
C GLY A 36 11.61 -2.44 16.88
N CYS A 37 10.36 -2.47 16.38
CA CYS A 37 9.85 -3.63 15.69
C CYS A 37 10.47 -3.75 14.29
N ASP A 38 10.83 -4.98 13.88
CA ASP A 38 11.30 -5.26 12.52
C ASP A 38 10.15 -5.50 11.53
N HIS A 39 8.90 -5.37 12.01
CA HIS A 39 7.63 -5.57 11.29
C HIS A 39 7.45 -6.95 10.63
N ARG A 40 8.38 -7.88 10.85
CA ARG A 40 8.30 -9.25 10.30
C ARG A 40 7.39 -10.14 11.12
N ALA A 41 7.05 -9.82 12.35
CA ALA A 41 6.14 -10.65 13.16
C ALA A 41 5.35 -9.82 14.16
N CYS A 42 4.86 -8.65 13.75
CA CYS A 42 4.21 -7.68 14.64
C CYS A 42 2.69 -7.85 14.78
N HIS A 43 2.15 -9.01 14.40
CA HIS A 43 0.69 -9.26 14.36
C HIS A 43 0.00 -9.08 15.71
N ALA A 44 0.71 -9.31 16.82
CA ALA A 44 0.20 -9.10 18.18
C ALA A 44 0.65 -7.77 18.82
N ALA A 45 1.39 -6.93 18.09
CA ALA A 45 1.84 -5.64 18.58
C ALA A 45 0.68 -4.64 18.62
N PRO A 46 0.75 -3.61 19.49
CA PRO A 46 -0.11 -2.44 19.36
C PRO A 46 0.00 -1.88 17.95
N PHE A 47 -1.13 -1.43 17.40
CA PHE A 47 -1.20 -0.85 16.07
C PHE A 47 -1.87 0.52 16.14
N GLN A 48 -1.61 1.32 15.12
CA GLN A 48 -2.31 2.55 14.82
C GLN A 48 -2.97 2.44 13.47
N VAL A 49 -4.05 3.17 13.30
CA VAL A 49 -4.74 3.30 12.03
C VAL A 49 -4.55 4.73 11.55
N VAL A 50 -4.13 4.86 10.31
CA VAL A 50 -4.21 6.13 9.59
C VAL A 50 -5.46 6.07 8.74
N PHE A 51 -6.30 7.09 8.87
CA PHE A 51 -7.48 7.29 8.05
C PHE A 51 -7.33 8.59 7.28
N VAL A 52 -7.49 8.54 5.96
CA VAL A 52 -7.47 9.71 5.08
C VAL A 52 -8.84 9.81 4.42
N GLY A 53 -9.53 10.93 4.62
CA GLY A 53 -10.85 11.17 4.07
C GLY A 53 -10.86 12.37 3.14
N LEU A 54 -11.57 12.24 2.03
CA LEU A 54 -11.90 13.34 1.12
C LEU A 54 -13.32 13.84 1.42
N ASN A 55 -13.43 15.12 1.73
CA ASN A 55 -14.70 15.78 2.01
C ASN A 55 -15.00 16.77 0.87
N LEU A 56 -16.05 16.50 0.08
CA LEU A 56 -16.58 17.45 -0.90
C LEU A 56 -17.61 18.34 -0.21
N THR A 57 -17.32 19.63 -0.12
CA THR A 57 -18.22 20.61 0.46
C THR A 57 -19.38 20.90 -0.48
N GLU A 58 -20.48 21.44 0.05
CA GLU A 58 -21.62 21.90 -0.75
C GLU A 58 -21.22 23.02 -1.75
N GLU A 59 -20.12 23.70 -1.49
CA GLU A 59 -19.53 24.74 -2.34
C GLU A 59 -18.71 24.17 -3.50
N GLY A 60 -18.59 22.84 -3.59
CA GLY A 60 -17.84 22.14 -4.62
C GLY A 60 -16.32 22.08 -4.35
N GLU A 61 -15.88 22.34 -3.12
CA GLU A 61 -14.47 22.22 -2.75
C GLU A 61 -14.18 20.82 -2.19
N CYS A 62 -13.15 20.14 -2.68
CA CYS A 62 -12.68 18.89 -2.09
C CYS A 62 -11.53 19.18 -1.10
N VAL A 63 -11.68 18.74 0.14
CA VAL A 63 -10.63 18.90 1.18
C VAL A 63 -10.25 17.55 1.76
N ALA A 64 -8.99 17.19 1.58
CA ALA A 64 -8.39 16.01 2.18
C ALA A 64 -7.97 16.28 3.63
N HIS A 65 -8.24 15.31 4.49
CA HIS A 65 -7.83 15.32 5.90
C HIS A 65 -7.32 13.94 6.29
N ALA A 66 -6.41 13.89 7.26
CA ALA A 66 -5.86 12.67 7.81
C ALA A 66 -5.98 12.65 9.34
N TRP A 67 -6.29 11.47 9.87
CA TRP A 67 -6.39 11.17 11.29
C TRP A 67 -5.47 9.99 11.62
N LEU A 68 -4.88 10.04 12.81
CA LEU A 68 -4.09 8.95 13.36
C LEU A 68 -4.79 8.43 14.60
N SER A 69 -5.02 7.13 14.68
CA SER A 69 -5.60 6.54 15.89
C SER A 69 -4.56 6.43 17.00
N LEU A 70 -5.03 6.56 18.23
CA LEU A 70 -4.24 6.27 19.41
C LEU A 70 -4.12 4.75 19.60
N PRO A 71 -2.91 4.20 19.90
CA PRO A 71 -2.70 2.75 19.97
C PRO A 71 -3.52 2.05 21.06
N GLU A 72 -3.77 2.75 22.17
CA GLU A 72 -4.38 2.19 23.38
C GLU A 72 -5.90 2.31 23.40
N THR A 73 -6.43 3.51 23.08
CA THR A 73 -7.85 3.81 23.20
C THR A 73 -8.62 3.60 21.90
N SER A 74 -7.91 3.53 20.76
CA SER A 74 -8.50 3.51 19.42
C SER A 74 -9.31 4.77 19.07
N ASP A 75 -9.15 5.84 19.85
CA ASP A 75 -9.69 7.16 19.53
C ASP A 75 -8.84 7.84 18.45
N TRP A 76 -9.43 8.78 17.72
CA TRP A 76 -8.74 9.55 16.70
C TRP A 76 -8.01 10.76 17.30
N SER A 77 -6.83 11.05 16.77
CA SER A 77 -6.15 12.33 16.99
C SER A 77 -6.96 13.49 16.40
N LYS A 78 -6.55 14.72 16.71
CA LYS A 78 -6.97 15.86 15.89
C LYS A 78 -6.53 15.64 14.44
N PRO A 79 -7.35 16.01 13.44
CA PRO A 79 -6.95 15.92 12.05
C PRO A 79 -5.75 16.81 11.76
N CYS A 80 -5.02 16.47 10.70
CA CYS A 80 -4.08 17.41 10.09
C CYS A 80 -4.81 18.65 9.55
N LEU A 81 -4.04 19.68 9.17
CA LEU A 81 -4.59 20.78 8.38
C LEU A 81 -5.14 20.22 7.06
N GLY A 82 -6.34 20.67 6.68
CA GLY A 82 -6.98 20.28 5.43
C GLY A 82 -6.16 20.70 4.22
N LEU A 83 -6.08 19.82 3.22
CA LEU A 83 -5.45 20.09 1.93
C LEU A 83 -6.53 20.21 0.86
N HIS A 84 -6.63 21.37 0.22
CA HIS A 84 -7.56 21.58 -0.89
C HIS A 84 -7.09 20.82 -2.14
N LEU A 85 -8.03 20.12 -2.76
CA LEU A 85 -7.88 19.34 -3.99
C LEU A 85 -8.93 19.81 -5.01
N ALA A 86 -8.79 19.37 -6.26
CA ALA A 86 -9.87 19.53 -7.23
C ALA A 86 -11.12 18.73 -6.81
N ALA A 87 -12.29 19.21 -7.21
CA ALA A 87 -13.59 18.73 -6.75
C ALA A 87 -13.85 17.24 -7.06
N ASP A 88 -13.25 16.78 -8.16
CA ASP A 88 -13.35 15.45 -8.75
C ASP A 88 -12.24 14.49 -8.27
N ALA A 89 -11.43 14.91 -7.30
CA ALA A 89 -10.37 14.07 -6.74
C ALA A 89 -10.94 12.85 -6.01
N PHE A 90 -10.36 11.67 -6.28
CA PHE A 90 -10.70 10.45 -5.58
C PHE A 90 -9.46 9.60 -5.27
N ILE A 91 -9.44 9.00 -4.08
CA ILE A 91 -8.41 8.02 -3.69
C ILE A 91 -8.76 6.70 -4.36
N GLU A 92 -7.83 6.21 -5.16
CA GLU A 92 -7.90 4.89 -5.79
C GLU A 92 -8.00 3.79 -4.71
N PRO A 93 -8.82 2.74 -4.91
CA PRO A 93 -8.98 1.64 -3.96
C PRO A 93 -7.80 0.67 -3.97
N MET A 94 -6.58 1.22 -4.03
CA MET A 94 -5.31 0.52 -4.04
C MET A 94 -4.64 0.66 -2.67
N PRO A 95 -3.94 -0.38 -2.17
CA PRO A 95 -3.25 -0.29 -0.89
C PRO A 95 -2.25 0.88 -0.87
N PRO A 96 -2.27 1.74 0.16
CA PRO A 96 -1.26 2.78 0.29
C PRO A 96 0.11 2.16 0.60
N VAL A 97 1.17 2.89 0.25
CA VAL A 97 2.54 2.45 0.54
C VAL A 97 3.21 3.32 1.59
N LEU A 98 3.85 2.67 2.56
CA LEU A 98 4.68 3.33 3.55
C LEU A 98 6.12 3.40 3.03
N VAL A 99 6.65 4.61 2.88
CA VAL A 99 8.06 4.83 2.55
C VAL A 99 8.62 5.81 3.58
N LYS A 100 9.63 5.35 4.34
CA LYS A 100 10.14 6.03 5.53
C LYS A 100 9.00 6.26 6.55
N GLU A 101 8.67 7.51 6.85
CA GLU A 101 7.65 7.91 7.83
C GLU A 101 6.45 8.58 7.14
N ALA A 102 6.18 8.24 5.88
CA ALA A 102 5.06 8.80 5.15
C ALA A 102 4.28 7.73 4.38
N LEU A 103 2.96 7.83 4.47
CA LEU A 103 2.03 7.06 3.66
C LEU A 103 1.74 7.77 2.35
N HIS A 104 1.63 7.00 1.28
CA HIS A 104 1.37 7.51 -0.05
C HIS A 104 0.14 6.80 -0.62
N PHE A 105 -0.86 7.59 -0.97
CA PHE A 105 -2.11 7.15 -1.56
C PHE A 105 -2.15 7.59 -3.02
N MET A 106 -2.63 6.72 -3.90
CA MET A 106 -2.85 7.09 -5.30
C MET A 106 -4.13 7.92 -5.39
N LEU A 107 -4.04 9.06 -6.07
CA LEU A 107 -5.14 9.99 -6.26
C LEU A 107 -5.36 10.15 -7.77
N GLU A 108 -6.61 10.04 -8.20
CA GLU A 108 -7.04 10.24 -9.59
C GLU A 108 -8.09 11.36 -9.63
N TYR A 109 -8.27 11.95 -10.81
CA TYR A 109 -9.20 13.05 -11.07
C TYR A 109 -10.11 12.67 -12.24
N ASP A 110 -11.42 12.59 -11.99
CA ASP A 110 -12.40 12.09 -12.97
C ASP A 110 -12.52 12.97 -14.24
N ASP A 111 -12.24 14.28 -14.15
CA ASP A 111 -12.47 15.20 -15.27
C ASP A 111 -11.37 15.11 -16.37
N ASP A 112 -10.13 14.80 -16.00
CA ASP A 112 -8.98 14.81 -16.93
C ASP A 112 -8.07 13.57 -16.88
N ASP A 113 -8.47 12.53 -16.15
CA ASP A 113 -7.73 11.28 -15.94
C ASP A 113 -6.28 11.51 -15.42
N SER A 114 -6.02 12.68 -14.82
CA SER A 114 -4.72 12.96 -14.23
C SER A 114 -4.52 12.19 -12.93
N VAL A 115 -3.26 11.92 -12.60
CA VAL A 115 -2.87 11.15 -11.42
C VAL A 115 -1.94 11.99 -10.57
N ALA A 116 -2.20 12.00 -9.27
CA ALA A 116 -1.30 12.52 -8.27
C ALA A 116 -1.10 11.48 -7.16
N ILE A 117 -0.20 11.79 -6.24
CA ILE A 117 0.08 10.96 -5.08
C ILE A 117 -0.12 11.84 -3.85
N LEU A 118 -1.11 11.48 -3.04
CA LEU A 118 -1.37 12.13 -1.77
C LEU A 118 -0.42 11.54 -0.71
N LYS A 119 0.51 12.38 -0.24
CA LYS A 119 1.46 12.03 0.82
C LYS A 119 0.91 12.51 2.17
N TYR A 120 0.80 11.60 3.12
CA TYR A 120 0.60 11.90 4.53
C TYR A 120 1.90 11.66 5.30
N ASP A 121 2.49 12.75 5.82
CA ASP A 121 3.70 12.70 6.64
C ASP A 121 3.32 12.49 8.11
N LEU A 122 3.72 11.34 8.68
CA LEU A 122 3.39 10.97 10.05
C LEU A 122 4.09 11.88 11.07
N SER A 123 5.28 12.38 10.73
CA SER A 123 6.13 13.16 11.64
C SER A 123 5.60 14.57 11.84
N SER A 124 5.20 15.23 10.75
CA SER A 124 4.66 16.59 10.77
C SER A 124 3.14 16.65 10.85
N ASN A 125 2.46 15.50 10.79
CA ASN A 125 1.01 15.39 10.72
C ASN A 125 0.42 16.31 9.63
N SER A 126 0.89 16.16 8.39
CA SER A 126 0.54 17.05 7.28
C SER A 126 0.36 16.31 5.96
N LEU A 127 -0.54 16.82 5.14
CA LEU A 127 -0.77 16.35 3.77
C LEU A 127 -0.01 17.20 2.76
N SER A 128 0.44 16.56 1.68
CA SER A 128 1.04 17.22 0.52
C SER A 128 0.82 16.38 -0.74
N LEU A 129 0.99 16.98 -1.92
CA LEU A 129 0.90 16.29 -3.20
C LEU A 129 2.29 16.02 -3.78
N ILE A 130 2.37 14.89 -4.47
CA ILE A 130 3.47 14.53 -5.35
C ILE A 130 2.87 14.29 -6.74
N ASP A 131 3.40 14.96 -7.75
CA ASP A 131 3.01 14.70 -9.14
C ASP A 131 3.42 13.28 -9.55
N ALA A 132 2.53 12.57 -10.23
CA ALA A 132 2.85 11.31 -10.88
C ALA A 132 3.80 11.56 -12.07
N PRO A 133 4.67 10.59 -12.44
CA PRO A 133 5.62 10.77 -13.54
C PRO A 133 4.95 10.87 -14.92
N ILE A 134 3.70 10.40 -15.03
CA ILE A 134 2.90 10.28 -16.24
C ILE A 134 1.43 10.24 -15.80
N MET A 135 0.54 10.73 -16.66
CA MET A 135 -0.92 10.63 -16.51
C MET A 135 -1.38 9.18 -16.36
N GLY A 136 -2.57 9.02 -15.82
CA GLY A 136 -3.16 7.71 -15.57
C GLY A 136 -3.44 6.95 -16.86
N SER A 137 -4.05 5.79 -16.66
CA SER A 137 -4.70 5.08 -17.75
C SER A 137 -6.14 4.91 -17.33
N ASP A 138 -7.08 5.06 -18.27
CA ASP A 138 -8.53 4.82 -18.08
C ASP A 138 -8.85 3.33 -17.76
N VAL A 139 -7.81 2.53 -17.52
CA VAL A 139 -7.89 1.13 -17.14
C VAL A 139 -7.68 1.03 -15.64
N ALA A 140 -8.79 0.82 -14.92
CA ALA A 140 -8.75 0.54 -13.48
C ALA A 140 -7.72 -0.56 -13.13
N GLY A 141 -6.84 -0.24 -12.18
CA GLY A 141 -5.74 -1.11 -11.75
C GLY A 141 -4.59 -1.20 -12.77
N ALA A 142 -4.42 -0.24 -13.67
CA ALA A 142 -3.24 -0.16 -14.52
C ALA A 142 -2.03 0.44 -13.79
N THR A 143 -2.28 1.25 -12.77
CA THR A 143 -1.30 2.01 -11.99
C THR A 143 -1.21 1.48 -10.56
N MET A 144 -0.03 1.59 -9.96
CA MET A 144 0.17 1.28 -8.54
C MET A 144 1.41 1.95 -7.96
N LEU A 145 1.38 2.19 -6.65
CA LEU A 145 2.57 2.55 -5.88
C LEU A 145 3.30 1.31 -5.33
N MET A 146 4.60 1.46 -5.12
CA MET A 146 5.46 0.43 -4.54
C MET A 146 6.38 1.04 -3.48
N ALA A 147 6.58 0.34 -2.37
CA ALA A 147 7.65 0.63 -1.43
C ALA A 147 8.87 -0.24 -1.79
N MET A 148 9.89 0.35 -2.41
CA MET A 148 11.01 -0.38 -3.00
C MET A 148 12.06 -0.78 -1.94
N THR A 149 12.89 -1.79 -2.25
CA THR A 149 13.91 -2.31 -1.30
C THR A 149 15.00 -1.29 -0.94
N ASP A 150 15.25 -0.31 -1.81
CA ASP A 150 16.20 0.77 -1.59
C ASP A 150 15.60 1.96 -0.82
N GLY A 151 14.35 1.82 -0.35
CA GLY A 151 13.63 2.87 0.39
C GLY A 151 13.11 3.99 -0.50
N SER A 152 13.06 3.78 -1.82
CA SER A 152 12.44 4.70 -2.77
C SER A 152 10.93 4.45 -2.91
N LEU A 153 10.22 5.49 -3.36
CA LEU A 153 8.83 5.37 -3.79
C LEU A 153 8.83 4.93 -5.27
N GLY A 154 8.22 3.78 -5.55
CA GLY A 154 8.02 3.27 -6.90
C GLY A 154 6.65 3.64 -7.45
N TYR A 155 6.59 3.93 -8.76
CA TYR A 155 5.35 4.08 -9.52
C TYR A 155 5.37 3.08 -10.68
N ALA A 156 4.37 2.21 -10.74
CA ALA A 156 4.23 1.20 -11.76
C ALA A 156 3.00 1.48 -12.63
N LEU A 157 3.16 1.33 -13.95
CA LEU A 157 2.08 1.45 -14.94
C LEU A 157 2.15 0.28 -15.91
N VAL A 158 1.03 -0.38 -16.18
CA VAL A 158 0.93 -1.41 -17.22
C VAL A 158 0.14 -0.88 -18.42
N VAL A 159 0.76 -0.93 -19.60
CA VAL A 159 0.10 -0.58 -20.88
C VAL A 159 0.30 -1.72 -21.86
N GLY A 160 -0.81 -2.34 -22.27
CA GLY A 160 -0.77 -3.56 -23.08
C GLY A 160 -0.05 -4.69 -22.36
N LEU A 161 1.13 -5.06 -22.86
CA LEU A 161 2.00 -6.10 -22.28
C LEU A 161 3.33 -5.55 -21.74
N MET A 162 3.42 -4.23 -21.56
CA MET A 162 4.60 -3.56 -21.02
C MET A 162 4.32 -3.06 -19.61
N LEU A 163 5.23 -3.35 -18.68
CA LEU A 163 5.28 -2.74 -17.36
C LEU A 163 6.33 -1.63 -17.38
N TYR A 164 5.92 -0.42 -17.04
CA TYR A 164 6.78 0.74 -16.88
C TYR A 164 6.92 1.05 -15.40
N LEU A 165 8.15 1.32 -14.97
CA LEU A 165 8.49 1.53 -13.57
C LEU A 165 9.35 2.79 -13.42
N TRP A 166 8.95 3.69 -12.54
CA TRP A 166 9.73 4.83 -12.09
C TRP A 166 10.02 4.66 -10.61
N SER A 167 11.14 5.23 -10.16
CA SER A 167 11.51 5.31 -8.74
C SER A 167 11.85 6.74 -8.38
N ARG A 168 11.48 7.16 -7.17
CA ARG A 168 11.76 8.49 -6.64
C ARG A 168 12.40 8.36 -5.27
N GLN A 169 13.59 8.94 -5.14
CA GLN A 169 14.28 9.00 -3.86
C GLN A 169 13.53 9.94 -2.91
N MET A 170 13.24 9.47 -1.70
CA MET A 170 12.50 10.24 -0.72
C MET A 170 13.46 10.93 0.25
N ASP A 171 14.41 11.76 -0.24
CA ASP A 171 15.32 12.49 0.65
C ASP A 171 14.59 13.59 1.46
N SER A 172 15.16 13.99 2.59
CA SER A 172 14.49 14.84 3.58
C SER A 172 14.50 16.34 3.26
N SER A 173 14.98 16.76 2.08
CA SER A 173 15.24 18.20 1.86
C SER A 173 15.01 18.72 0.45
N ARG A 174 14.85 17.86 -0.57
CA ARG A 174 14.54 18.29 -1.94
C ARG A 174 13.37 17.50 -2.50
N VAL A 175 12.55 18.20 -3.28
CA VAL A 175 11.58 17.57 -4.18
C VAL A 175 12.37 16.81 -5.24
N ALA A 176 12.72 15.55 -4.95
CA ALA A 176 13.48 14.74 -5.89
C ALA A 176 12.60 14.45 -7.12
N PRO A 177 13.11 14.64 -8.35
CA PRO A 177 12.38 14.23 -9.53
C PRO A 177 12.27 12.70 -9.59
N TRP A 178 11.33 12.21 -10.40
CA TRP A 178 11.29 10.81 -10.77
C TRP A 178 12.56 10.42 -11.54
N GLY A 179 13.13 9.27 -11.20
CA GLY A 179 14.24 8.66 -11.90
C GLY A 179 13.85 8.15 -13.29
N PRO A 180 14.82 7.65 -14.06
CA PRO A 180 14.56 7.12 -15.40
C PRO A 180 13.58 5.94 -15.37
N CYS A 181 12.71 5.90 -16.37
CA CYS A 181 11.75 4.81 -16.55
C CYS A 181 12.47 3.51 -16.93
N THR A 182 12.13 2.43 -16.23
CA THR A 182 12.53 1.05 -16.57
C THR A 182 11.34 0.29 -17.15
N ASN A 183 11.58 -0.45 -18.24
CA ASN A 183 10.50 -1.09 -19.00
C ASN A 183 10.70 -2.61 -18.99
N ILE A 184 9.66 -3.37 -18.65
CA ILE A 184 9.68 -4.84 -18.63
C ILE A 184 8.62 -5.35 -19.59
N ASN A 185 9.02 -6.23 -20.52
CA ASN A 185 8.11 -6.85 -21.48
C ASN A 185 7.46 -8.08 -20.85
N LEU A 186 6.25 -7.91 -20.32
CA LEU A 186 5.48 -8.98 -19.68
C LEU A 186 5.06 -10.06 -20.68
N GLY A 187 4.87 -9.72 -21.96
CA GLY A 187 4.53 -10.67 -23.01
C GLY A 187 5.66 -11.66 -23.34
N LYS A 188 6.92 -11.27 -23.10
CA LYS A 188 8.08 -12.16 -23.19
C LYS A 188 8.38 -12.85 -21.87
N LEU A 189 8.05 -12.20 -20.76
CA LEU A 189 8.39 -12.69 -19.43
C LEU A 189 7.43 -13.78 -18.94
N LEU A 190 6.13 -13.52 -19.07
CA LEU A 190 5.06 -14.36 -18.55
C LEU A 190 4.45 -15.20 -19.68
N PRO A 191 3.89 -16.39 -19.38
CA PRO A 191 3.24 -17.25 -20.36
C PRO A 191 1.84 -16.74 -20.75
N ILE A 192 1.72 -15.54 -21.32
CA ILE A 192 0.45 -14.91 -21.69
C ILE A 192 -0.03 -15.49 -23.03
N GLN A 193 -1.27 -16.00 -23.07
CA GLN A 193 -1.85 -16.58 -24.30
C GLN A 193 -2.73 -15.57 -25.04
N ASN A 194 -3.58 -14.85 -24.30
CA ASN A 194 -4.46 -13.83 -24.86
C ASN A 194 -3.86 -12.43 -24.68
N HIS A 195 -3.13 -11.99 -25.70
CA HIS A 195 -2.45 -10.69 -25.72
C HIS A 195 -3.41 -9.50 -25.84
N LYS A 196 -4.70 -9.75 -26.08
CA LYS A 196 -5.75 -8.72 -26.09
C LYS A 196 -6.35 -8.47 -24.71
N LYS A 197 -6.13 -9.37 -23.74
CA LYS A 197 -6.68 -9.19 -22.40
C LYS A 197 -5.85 -8.14 -21.65
N ARG A 198 -6.52 -7.14 -21.09
CA ARG A 198 -5.89 -6.10 -20.27
C ARG A 198 -5.27 -6.73 -19.01
N LEU A 199 -4.01 -6.41 -18.77
CA LEU A 199 -3.30 -6.72 -17.54
C LEU A 199 -3.71 -5.73 -16.45
N ARG A 200 -3.68 -6.16 -15.19
CA ARG A 200 -3.94 -5.28 -14.03
C ARG A 200 -2.94 -5.55 -12.92
N LEU A 201 -2.42 -4.49 -12.32
CA LEU A 201 -1.66 -4.54 -11.09
C LEU A 201 -2.66 -4.69 -9.93
N VAL A 202 -2.43 -5.64 -9.03
CA VAL A 202 -3.35 -5.93 -7.92
C VAL A 202 -2.72 -5.82 -6.54
N GLY A 203 -1.39 -5.88 -6.43
CA GLY A 203 -0.69 -5.51 -5.21
C GLY A 203 0.80 -5.28 -5.45
N SER A 204 1.48 -4.80 -4.42
CA SER A 204 2.94 -4.75 -4.31
C SER A 204 3.35 -5.25 -2.92
N GLY A 205 4.56 -5.81 -2.81
CA GLY A 205 5.07 -6.27 -1.52
C GLY A 205 5.70 -5.12 -0.73
N GLU A 206 5.48 -5.10 0.59
CA GLU A 206 6.07 -4.10 1.49
C GLU A 206 7.60 -4.18 1.48
N ALA A 207 8.26 -3.01 1.34
CA ALA A 207 9.71 -2.86 1.28
C ALA A 207 10.39 -3.90 0.36
N SER A 208 9.79 -4.13 -0.82
CA SER A 208 10.19 -5.17 -1.76
C SER A 208 10.14 -4.65 -3.20
N ASP A 209 10.88 -5.30 -4.10
CA ASP A 209 10.78 -5.03 -5.54
C ASP A 209 9.74 -5.95 -6.20
N ILE A 210 8.67 -6.30 -5.49
CA ILE A 210 7.67 -7.29 -5.95
C ILE A 210 6.36 -6.60 -6.33
N VAL A 211 5.85 -6.96 -7.51
CA VAL A 211 4.52 -6.57 -7.99
C VAL A 211 3.70 -7.81 -8.35
N PHE A 212 2.39 -7.74 -8.13
CA PHE A 212 1.44 -8.78 -8.50
C PHE A 212 0.60 -8.35 -9.70
N VAL A 213 0.63 -9.15 -10.77
CA VAL A 213 -0.03 -8.84 -12.04
C VAL A 213 -1.06 -9.92 -12.36
N THR A 214 -2.30 -9.49 -12.65
CA THR A 214 -3.36 -10.35 -13.17
C THR A 214 -3.29 -10.42 -14.69
N THR A 215 -3.32 -11.63 -15.24
CA THR A 215 -3.33 -11.92 -16.69
C THR A 215 -4.58 -12.69 -17.12
N ASP A 216 -4.56 -13.25 -18.32
CA ASP A 216 -5.55 -14.22 -18.82
C ASP A 216 -5.50 -15.57 -18.10
N LEU A 217 -4.33 -15.97 -17.62
CA LEU A 217 -4.11 -17.27 -16.98
C LEU A 217 -4.21 -17.24 -15.45
N GLY A 218 -3.98 -16.08 -14.81
CA GLY A 218 -4.02 -16.00 -13.36
C GLY A 218 -3.23 -14.82 -12.80
N ILE A 219 -2.82 -14.92 -11.53
CA ILE A 219 -1.98 -13.94 -10.86
C ILE A 219 -0.53 -14.43 -10.84
N TYR A 220 0.36 -13.51 -11.17
CA TYR A 220 1.81 -13.72 -11.17
C TYR A 220 2.46 -12.75 -10.21
N GLU A 221 3.35 -13.28 -9.38
CA GLU A 221 4.31 -12.48 -8.61
C GLU A 221 5.54 -12.25 -9.48
N ILE A 222 6.00 -11.00 -9.55
CA ILE A 222 7.16 -10.60 -10.35
C ILE A 222 8.08 -9.76 -9.49
N ASN A 223 9.35 -10.15 -9.39
CA ASN A 223 10.39 -9.29 -8.86
C ASN A 223 10.90 -8.38 -9.99
N VAL A 224 10.65 -7.08 -9.92
CA VAL A 224 10.89 -6.16 -11.04
C VAL A 224 12.38 -5.90 -11.31
N LYS A 225 13.26 -6.09 -10.31
CA LYS A 225 14.72 -5.96 -10.49
C LYS A 225 15.35 -7.18 -11.15
N SER A 226 15.05 -8.38 -10.64
CA SER A 226 15.59 -9.65 -11.16
C SER A 226 14.81 -10.23 -12.35
N GLN A 227 13.59 -9.72 -12.58
CA GLN A 227 12.61 -10.25 -13.52
C GLN A 227 12.26 -11.73 -13.27
N GLN A 228 12.54 -12.28 -12.09
CA GLN A 228 12.04 -13.59 -11.72
C GLN A 228 10.54 -13.52 -11.43
N TRP A 229 9.81 -14.57 -11.80
CA TRP A 229 8.38 -14.65 -11.58
C TRP A 229 7.95 -16.04 -11.13
N LYS A 230 6.79 -16.11 -10.46
CA LYS A 230 6.10 -17.36 -10.17
C LYS A 230 4.59 -17.15 -10.28
N SER A 231 3.86 -18.21 -10.62
CA SER A 231 2.40 -18.20 -10.62
C SER A 231 1.89 -18.46 -9.20
N LEU A 232 0.94 -17.65 -8.74
CA LEU A 232 0.34 -17.80 -7.40
C LEU A 232 -1.00 -18.51 -7.47
N TRP A 233 -1.85 -18.09 -8.41
CA TRP A 233 -3.22 -18.53 -8.47
C TRP A 233 -3.70 -18.62 -9.91
N LYS A 234 -4.54 -19.62 -10.19
CA LYS A 234 -5.16 -19.79 -11.50
C LYS A 234 -6.54 -19.17 -11.50
N ARG A 235 -6.76 -18.26 -12.45
CA ARG A 235 -8.06 -17.88 -13.01
C ARG A 235 -9.16 -17.42 -12.04
N GLU A 236 -8.96 -16.27 -11.39
CA GLU A 236 -10.02 -15.46 -10.76
C GLU A 236 -9.77 -13.96 -11.00
N LYS A 237 -10.83 -13.13 -10.92
CA LYS A 237 -10.72 -11.66 -11.02
C LYS A 237 -10.62 -11.10 -9.60
N PHE A 238 -9.45 -10.60 -9.23
CA PHE A 238 -9.24 -9.87 -7.99
C PHE A 238 -9.27 -8.36 -8.23
N CYS A 239 -9.71 -7.60 -7.23
CA CYS A 239 -9.63 -6.14 -7.22
C CYS A 239 -8.30 -5.69 -6.60
N ALA A 240 -7.94 -6.27 -5.45
CA ALA A 240 -6.67 -6.05 -4.78
C ALA A 240 -6.13 -7.35 -4.18
N LEU A 241 -4.81 -7.41 -4.01
CA LEU A 241 -4.07 -8.47 -3.34
C LEU A 241 -3.19 -7.81 -2.28
N ILE A 242 -3.39 -8.17 -1.03
CA ILE A 242 -2.59 -7.69 0.11
C ILE A 242 -1.66 -8.84 0.51
N PRO A 243 -0.36 -8.79 0.14
CA PRO A 243 0.56 -9.88 0.41
C PRO A 243 0.91 -9.93 1.90
N PHE A 244 0.82 -11.12 2.50
CA PHE A 244 1.37 -11.37 3.83
C PHE A 244 2.83 -11.75 3.68
N MET A 245 3.73 -10.87 4.11
CA MET A 245 5.19 -11.08 3.98
C MET A 245 5.74 -12.07 5.02
N SER A 246 4.98 -12.34 6.08
CA SER A 246 5.41 -13.22 7.16
C SER A 246 4.23 -13.85 7.89
N PHE A 247 4.43 -15.09 8.32
CA PHE A 247 3.47 -15.83 9.11
C PHE A 247 4.04 -16.07 10.50
N TYR A 248 3.23 -15.82 11.53
CA TYR A 248 3.52 -16.30 12.86
C TYR A 248 3.23 -17.81 12.92
N ASN A 249 4.27 -18.63 13.08
CA ASN A 249 4.13 -20.05 13.37
C ASN A 249 4.41 -20.30 14.87
N PRO A 250 3.39 -20.45 15.74
CA PRO A 250 3.60 -20.68 17.17
C PRO A 250 4.37 -21.97 17.47
N GLN A 251 4.36 -22.96 16.57
CA GLN A 251 5.00 -24.26 16.83
C GLN A 251 6.54 -24.17 16.87
N GLU A 252 7.15 -23.24 16.15
CA GLU A 252 8.63 -23.11 16.13
C GLU A 252 9.20 -22.51 17.43
N ARG A 253 8.45 -21.64 18.13
CA ARG A 253 8.88 -21.11 19.44
C ARG A 253 8.81 -22.14 20.56
N ALA A 254 7.88 -23.10 20.48
CA ALA A 254 7.78 -24.17 21.47
C ALA A 254 8.99 -25.13 21.43
N ILE A 255 9.58 -25.33 20.25
CA ILE A 255 10.76 -26.20 20.09
C ILE A 255 12.02 -25.52 20.62
N LEU A 256 12.14 -24.20 20.44
CA LEU A 256 13.26 -23.40 20.96
C LEU A 256 13.17 -23.17 22.48
N SER A 257 11.97 -23.08 23.06
CA SER A 257 11.81 -22.98 24.51
C SER A 257 12.02 -24.32 25.24
N GLN A 258 11.75 -25.45 24.57
CA GLN A 258 12.03 -26.78 25.14
C GLN A 258 13.51 -27.16 25.09
N THR A 259 14.28 -26.68 24.11
CA THR A 259 15.74 -26.91 24.04
C THR A 259 16.53 -26.05 25.04
N ALA A 260 15.98 -24.91 25.47
CA ALA A 260 16.59 -24.09 26.52
C ALA A 260 16.39 -24.66 27.95
N HIS A 261 15.40 -25.54 28.16
CA HIS A 261 15.12 -26.15 29.48
C HIS A 261 15.79 -27.51 29.71
N SER A 262 16.55 -28.06 28.74
CA SER A 262 17.18 -29.38 28.86
C SER A 262 18.72 -29.37 29.06
N GLN A 263 19.35 -28.21 29.32
CA GLN A 263 20.77 -28.14 29.66
C GLN A 263 20.98 -27.50 31.04
N GLY A 264 20.98 -28.33 32.09
CA GLY A 264 21.23 -27.85 33.44
C GLY A 264 20.98 -28.87 34.56
N MET A 265 21.40 -30.12 34.40
CA MET A 265 21.56 -31.06 35.52
C MET A 265 22.85 -31.85 35.36
N VAL A 266 23.93 -31.41 36.01
CA VAL A 266 25.01 -32.29 36.49
C VAL A 266 25.61 -31.69 37.77
N LYS A 267 25.46 -32.48 38.84
CA LYS A 267 26.03 -32.43 40.21
C LYS A 267 25.53 -31.35 41.16
#